data_AF-A0A2V4NUX2-F1
#
_entry.id   AF-A0A2V4NUX2-F1
#
_cell.length_a   1.000
_cell.length_b   1.000
_cell.length_c   1.000
_cell.angle_alpha   90.00
_cell.angle_beta   90.00
_cell.angle_gamma   90.00
#
_symmetry.space_group_name_H-M   'P 1'
#
loop_
_entity.id
_entity.type
_entity.pdbx_description
1 polymer ?
#
loop_
_entity_poly.entity_id
_entity_poly.type
_entity_poly.pdbx_seq_one_letter_code
_entity_poly.pdbx_strand_id
1 'polypeptide(L)'
;MSLMNMLYVILVAAIIIFWLVAIDRPILVVSFKDGHLVRSKGHFPPTFKHNLIDIAQHEPFSGEIKVYQQRTGAKLAFSKQVPKKIQQRIRNVFPHQGFTRQSSTLKKGR
;
A
#
# COMPACT_ATOMS: atom_id res chain seq x y z
N MET A 1 -10.22 30.44 30.04
CA MET A 1 -10.57 29.11 29.49
C MET A 1 -10.48 28.13 30.65
N SER A 2 -11.61 27.59 31.12
CA SER A 2 -11.63 26.67 32.27
C SER A 2 -10.82 25.39 31.97
N LEU A 3 -10.18 24.81 32.99
CA LEU A 3 -9.38 23.58 32.90
C LEU A 3 -10.17 22.44 32.22
N MET A 4 -11.49 22.38 32.47
CA MET A 4 -12.40 21.42 31.83
C MET A 4 -12.48 21.61 30.31
N ASN A 5 -12.52 22.84 29.82
CA ASN A 5 -12.59 23.13 28.38
C ASN A 5 -11.30 22.70 27.67
N MET A 6 -10.13 22.86 28.31
CA MET A 6 -8.85 22.42 27.75
C MET A 6 -8.76 20.89 27.67
N LEU A 7 -9.27 20.18 28.68
CA LEU A 7 -9.25 18.72 28.70
C LEU A 7 -10.13 18.10 27.59
N TYR A 8 -11.30 18.69 27.31
CA TYR A 8 -12.14 18.27 26.19
C TYR A 8 -11.45 18.48 24.83
N VAL A 9 -10.78 19.61 24.63
CA VAL A 9 -10.06 19.88 23.37
C VAL A 9 -8.95 18.85 23.14
N ILE A 10 -8.19 18.51 24.18
CA ILE A 10 -7.13 17.50 24.10
C ILE A 10 -7.72 16.12 23.79
N LEU A 11 -8.82 15.76 24.44
CA LEU A 11 -9.46 14.46 24.25
C LEU A 11 -10.03 14.31 22.83
N VAL A 12 -10.67 15.35 22.30
CA VAL A 12 -11.13 15.39 20.90
C VAL A 12 -9.97 15.31 19.92
N ALA A 13 -8.87 16.05 20.15
CA ALA A 13 -7.69 15.99 19.31
C ALA A 13 -7.07 14.57 19.31
N ALA A 14 -7.00 13.90 20.47
CA ALA A 14 -6.50 12.54 20.58
C ALA A 14 -7.36 11.54 19.80
N ILE A 15 -8.69 11.65 19.88
CA ILE A 15 -9.62 10.82 19.10
C ILE A 15 -9.41 11.04 17.60
N ILE A 16 -9.29 12.30 17.15
CA ILE A 16 -9.06 12.63 15.74
C ILE A 16 -7.75 12.02 15.24
N ILE A 17 -6.66 12.17 15.99
CA ILE A 17 -5.36 11.59 15.65
C ILE A 17 -5.44 10.07 15.58
N PHE A 18 -6.08 9.43 16.56
CA PHE A 18 -6.27 7.98 16.56
C PHE A 18 -7.04 7.49 15.34
N TRP A 19 -8.12 8.19 14.98
CA TRP A 19 -8.93 7.85 13.81
C TRP A 19 -8.16 8.03 12.50
N LEU A 20 -7.35 9.08 12.39
CA LEU A 20 -6.47 9.31 11.23
C LEU A 20 -5.42 8.21 11.07
N VAL A 21 -4.80 7.75 12.17
CA VAL A 21 -3.79 6.68 12.14
C VAL A 21 -4.41 5.33 11.78
N ALA A 22 -5.65 5.07 12.22
CA ALA A 22 -6.37 3.83 11.92
C ALA A 22 -6.70 3.63 10.42
N ILE A 23 -6.62 4.68 9.60
CA ILE A 23 -6.94 4.66 8.17
C ILE A 23 -5.79 4.09 7.31
N ASP A 24 -4.62 3.75 7.85
CA ASP A 24 -3.54 3.06 7.09
C ASP A 24 -3.93 1.61 6.75
N ARG A 25 -4.76 1.45 5.71
CA ARG A 25 -5.32 0.19 5.21
C ARG A 25 -4.78 -0.13 3.81
N PRO A 26 -3.48 -0.47 3.66
CA PRO A 26 -2.96 -0.94 2.39
C PRO A 26 -3.55 -2.32 2.04
N ILE A 27 -3.87 -2.52 0.76
CA ILE A 27 -4.39 -3.79 0.21
C ILE A 27 -3.28 -4.78 -0.14
N LEU A 28 -2.05 -4.29 -0.33
CA LEU A 28 -0.84 -5.08 -0.52
C LEU A 28 0.32 -4.38 0.16
N VAL A 29 1.11 -5.13 0.91
CA VAL A 29 2.35 -4.69 1.54
C VAL A 29 3.44 -5.69 1.20
N VAL A 30 4.55 -5.22 0.67
CA VAL A 30 5.67 -6.03 0.22
C VAL A 30 6.96 -5.41 0.76
N SER A 31 7.83 -6.21 1.37
CA SER A 31 9.11 -5.76 1.90
C SER A 31 10.25 -6.53 1.24
N PHE A 32 11.18 -5.79 0.67
CA PHE A 32 12.41 -6.30 0.07
C PHE A 32 13.62 -5.95 0.94
N LYS A 33 14.58 -6.87 0.98
CA LYS A 33 15.89 -6.66 1.58
C LYS A 33 16.95 -7.28 0.68
N ASP A 34 17.86 -6.44 0.20
CA ASP A 34 19.00 -6.81 -0.64
C ASP A 34 18.58 -7.65 -1.87
N GLY A 35 17.47 -7.26 -2.50
CA GLY A 35 16.90 -7.97 -3.67
C GLY A 35 16.01 -9.17 -3.33
N HIS A 36 15.90 -9.56 -2.05
CA HIS A 36 15.06 -10.67 -1.62
C HIS A 36 13.73 -10.21 -1.05
N LEU A 37 12.65 -10.90 -1.43
CA LEU A 37 11.32 -10.69 -0.86
C LEU A 37 11.27 -11.28 0.56
N VAL A 38 11.24 -10.42 1.58
CA VAL A 38 11.22 -10.83 3.00
C VAL A 38 9.80 -10.99 3.52
N ARG A 39 8.89 -10.12 3.08
CA ARG A 39 7.50 -10.11 3.56
C ARG A 39 6.53 -9.77 2.45
N SER A 40 5.40 -10.46 2.43
CA SER A 40 4.25 -10.09 1.61
C SER A 40 2.96 -10.27 2.41
N LYS A 41 2.06 -9.29 2.35
CA LYS A 41 0.74 -9.32 3.00
C LYS A 41 -0.30 -8.71 2.07
N GLY A 42 -1.45 -9.36 1.91
CA GLY A 42 -2.55 -8.88 1.08
C GLY A 42 -2.61 -9.56 -0.29
N HIS A 43 -3.46 -9.05 -1.19
CA HIS A 43 -3.60 -9.64 -2.52
C HIS A 43 -2.42 -9.24 -3.39
N PHE A 44 -1.63 -10.23 -3.81
CA PHE A 44 -0.47 -10.01 -4.67
C PHE A 44 -0.72 -10.62 -6.05
N PRO A 45 -1.03 -9.79 -7.08
CA PRO A 45 -1.22 -10.27 -8.44
C PRO A 45 0.01 -11.06 -8.93
N PRO A 46 -0.16 -12.28 -9.49
CA PRO A 46 0.97 -13.13 -9.90
C PRO A 46 1.93 -12.45 -10.87
N THR A 47 1.40 -11.73 -11.86
CA THR A 47 2.19 -10.97 -12.84
C THR A 47 3.03 -9.89 -12.16
N PHE A 48 2.46 -9.19 -11.18
CA PHE A 48 3.19 -8.16 -10.43
C PHE A 48 4.29 -8.76 -9.56
N LYS A 49 4.03 -9.92 -8.95
CA LYS A 49 5.02 -10.63 -8.14
C LYS A 49 6.23 -11.04 -8.97
N HIS A 50 5.99 -11.63 -10.13
CA HIS A 50 7.07 -12.02 -11.03
C HIS A 50 7.90 -10.81 -11.47
N ASN A 51 7.25 -9.77 -12.00
CA ASN A 51 7.94 -8.54 -12.41
C ASN A 51 8.75 -7.89 -11.28
N LEU A 52 8.22 -7.88 -10.05
CA LEU A 52 8.95 -7.33 -8.90
C LEU A 52 10.18 -8.16 -8.53
N ILE A 53 10.07 -9.49 -8.57
CA ILE A 53 11.20 -10.38 -8.32
C ILE A 53 12.25 -10.20 -9.42
N ASP A 54 11.86 -10.12 -10.68
CA ASP A 54 12.79 -9.93 -11.80
C ASP A 54 13.54 -8.60 -11.69
N ILE A 55 12.85 -7.51 -11.33
CA ILE A 55 13.49 -6.22 -11.06
C ILE A 55 14.49 -6.35 -9.91
N ALA A 56 14.11 -7.03 -8.82
CA ALA A 56 14.95 -7.19 -7.65
C ALA A 56 16.18 -8.09 -7.90
N GLN A 57 16.07 -9.06 -8.80
CA GLN A 57 17.19 -9.92 -9.23
C GLN A 57 18.19 -9.14 -10.10
N HIS A 58 17.70 -8.29 -11.01
CA HIS A 58 18.57 -7.50 -11.89
C HIS A 58 19.20 -6.29 -11.18
N GLU A 59 18.46 -5.64 -10.29
CA GLU A 59 18.89 -4.46 -9.57
C GLU A 59 18.45 -4.57 -8.10
N PRO A 60 19.27 -5.23 -7.25
CA PRO A 60 18.95 -5.46 -5.85
C PRO A 60 18.62 -4.15 -5.11
N PHE A 61 17.52 -4.16 -4.37
CA PHE A 61 17.09 -3.02 -3.57
C PHE A 61 16.49 -3.47 -2.24
N SER A 62 16.45 -2.52 -1.30
CA SER A 62 15.84 -2.68 0.01
C SER A 62 14.72 -1.65 0.19
N GLY A 63 13.65 -2.06 0.85
CA GLY A 63 12.55 -1.17 1.21
C GLY A 63 11.17 -1.80 1.14
N GLU A 64 10.19 -1.03 1.57
CA GLU A 64 8.78 -1.41 1.58
C GLU A 64 8.02 -0.76 0.42
N ILE A 65 7.10 -1.53 -0.16
CA ILE A 65 6.14 -1.14 -1.19
C ILE A 65 4.75 -1.40 -0.62
N LYS A 66 3.91 -0.38 -0.60
CA LYS A 66 2.51 -0.46 -0.17
C LYS A 66 1.60 -0.10 -1.33
N VAL A 67 0.48 -0.80 -1.46
CA VAL A 67 -0.59 -0.47 -2.41
C VAL A 67 -1.83 -0.11 -1.62
N TYR A 68 -2.42 1.03 -1.94
CA TYR A 68 -3.64 1.54 -1.35
C TYR A 68 -4.78 1.47 -2.36
N GLN A 69 -5.95 0.98 -1.94
CA GLN A 69 -7.16 1.13 -2.75
C GLN A 69 -7.71 2.55 -2.57
N GLN A 70 -7.77 3.30 -3.65
CA GLN A 70 -8.45 4.60 -3.70
C GLN A 70 -9.72 4.50 -4.56
N ARG A 71 -10.56 5.55 -4.49
CA ARG A 71 -11.78 5.65 -5.33
C ARG A 71 -11.46 5.64 -6.82
N THR A 72 -10.33 6.21 -7.20
CA THR A 72 -9.85 6.32 -8.60
C THR A 72 -9.01 5.13 -9.06
N GLY A 73 -8.74 4.16 -8.18
CA GLY A 73 -7.92 2.98 -8.50
C GLY A 73 -6.88 2.67 -7.42
N ALA A 74 -5.97 1.75 -7.72
CA ALA A 74 -4.89 1.39 -6.81
C ALA A 74 -3.71 2.38 -6.92
N LYS A 75 -3.21 2.82 -5.77
CA LYS A 75 -2.07 3.74 -5.65
C LYS A 75 -0.86 3.02 -5.04
N LEU A 76 0.29 3.11 -5.70
CA LEU A 76 1.57 2.68 -5.16
C LEU A 76 2.18 3.74 -4.22
N ALA A 77 2.73 3.28 -3.11
CA ALA A 77 3.53 4.05 -2.19
C ALA A 77 4.84 3.30 -1.90
N PHE A 78 5.93 4.03 -1.79
CA PHE A 78 7.27 3.49 -1.57
C PHE A 78 7.86 4.06 -0.29
N SER A 79 8.59 3.23 0.44
CA SER A 79 9.47 3.70 1.51
C SER A 79 10.63 4.52 0.94
N LYS A 80 11.26 5.34 1.78
CA LYS A 80 12.39 6.20 1.40
C LYS A 80 13.63 5.41 0.95
N GLN A 81 13.72 4.13 1.30
CA GLN A 81 14.86 3.26 0.99
C GLN A 81 14.86 2.82 -0.49
N VAL A 82 13.69 2.81 -1.15
CA VAL A 82 13.59 2.37 -2.55
C VAL A 82 14.13 3.48 -3.48
N PRO A 83 15.19 3.23 -4.27
CA PRO A 83 15.76 4.23 -5.17
C PRO A 83 14.75 4.73 -6.22
N LYS A 84 14.78 6.02 -6.58
CA LYS A 84 13.82 6.63 -7.53
C LYS A 84 13.73 5.89 -8.87
N LYS A 85 14.88 5.41 -9.39
CA LYS A 85 14.97 4.62 -10.62
C LYS A 85 14.17 3.32 -10.51
N ILE A 86 14.31 2.59 -9.40
CA ILE A 86 13.56 1.38 -9.11
C ILE A 86 12.07 1.70 -8.95
N GLN A 87 11.71 2.75 -8.22
CA GLN A 87 10.31 3.16 -8.08
C GLN A 87 9.65 3.37 -9.44
N GLN A 88 10.35 3.99 -10.39
CA GLN A 88 9.81 4.21 -11.73
C GLN A 88 9.65 2.91 -12.51
N ARG A 89 10.63 2.00 -12.45
CA ARG A 89 10.50 0.65 -13.04
C ARG A 89 9.29 -0.09 -12.49
N ILE A 90 9.10 -0.05 -11.17
CA ILE A 90 7.95 -0.68 -10.50
C ILE A 90 6.63 -0.06 -10.96
N ARG A 91 6.57 1.28 -11.11
CA ARG A 91 5.37 1.96 -11.65
C ARG A 91 5.05 1.50 -13.07
N ASN A 92 6.05 1.31 -13.91
CA ASN A 92 5.85 0.89 -15.31
C ASN A 92 5.26 -0.53 -15.44
N VAL A 93 5.52 -1.40 -14.46
CA VAL A 93 5.02 -2.79 -14.44
C VAL A 93 3.82 -2.99 -13.51
N PHE A 94 3.25 -1.90 -12.98
CA PHE A 94 2.18 -1.96 -12.00
C PHE A 94 0.83 -2.32 -12.65
N PRO A 95 0.16 -3.40 -12.22
CA PRO A 95 -1.11 -3.78 -12.83
C PRO A 95 -2.26 -2.97 -12.22
N HIS A 96 -2.59 -1.82 -12.83
CA HIS A 96 -3.71 -0.98 -12.39
C HIS A 96 -5.05 -1.75 -12.31
N GLN A 97 -5.25 -2.72 -13.21
CA GLN A 97 -6.45 -3.58 -13.25
C GLN A 97 -6.34 -4.82 -12.35
N GLY A 98 -5.15 -5.18 -11.86
CA GLY A 98 -4.96 -6.35 -10.99
C GLY A 98 -5.43 -6.13 -9.55
N PHE A 99 -5.81 -4.90 -9.21
CA PHE A 99 -6.28 -4.51 -7.88
C PHE A 99 -7.69 -3.93 -7.90
N THR A 100 -8.38 -3.91 -9.05
CA THR A 100 -9.79 -3.53 -9.06
C THR A 100 -10.57 -4.59 -8.30
N ARG A 101 -11.38 -4.17 -7.32
CA ARG A 101 -12.41 -5.04 -6.78
C ARG A 101 -13.30 -5.43 -7.95
N GLN A 102 -13.19 -6.65 -8.44
CA GLN A 102 -14.28 -7.24 -9.21
C GLN A 102 -15.50 -7.19 -8.30
N SER A 103 -16.38 -6.24 -8.57
CA SER A 103 -17.76 -6.28 -8.13
C SER A 103 -18.32 -7.62 -8.58
N SER A 104 -18.30 -8.60 -7.68
CA SER A 104 -18.99 -9.88 -7.84
C SER A 104 -20.50 -9.63 -7.75
N THR A 105 -21.04 -8.98 -8.77
CA THR A 105 -22.48 -8.81 -9.01
C THR A 105 -22.74 -9.12 -10.48
N LEU A 106 -22.32 -10.30 -10.95
CA LEU A 106 -22.64 -10.81 -12.29
C LEU A 106 -22.46 -12.33 -12.31
N LYS A 107 -23.30 -13.04 -11.54
CA LYS A 107 -23.78 -14.40 -11.88
C LYS A 107 -24.86 -14.86 -10.90
N LYS A 108 -26.07 -14.36 -11.08
CA LYS A 108 -27.30 -15.07 -10.68
C LYS A 108 -28.24 -15.05 -11.88
N GLY A 109 -28.64 -16.24 -12.33
CA GLY A 109 -29.52 -16.43 -13.48
C GLY A 109 -28.89 -17.33 -14.53
N ARG A 110 -28.81 -18.63 -14.23
CA ARG A 110 -29.17 -19.65 -15.20
C ARG A 110 -30.66 -19.88 -15.04
#